data_AF-X1C439-F1
#
_entry.id   AF-X1C439-F1
#
_cell.length_a   1.000
_cell.length_b   1.000
_cell.length_c   1.000
_cell.angle_alpha   90.00
_cell.angle_beta   90.00
_cell.angle_gamma   90.00
#
_symmetry.space_group_name_H-M   'P 1'
#
loop_
_entity.id
_entity.type
_entity.pdbx_description
1 polymer ?
#
loop_
_entity_poly.entity_id
_entity_poly.type
_entity_poly.pdbx_seq_one_letter_code
_entity_poly.pdbx_strand_id
1 'polypeptide(L)'
;TDLTNGKVRLQNKYQFINLEYFDILWELTANGIKIQDGKLEEIKIEPGEQKEVYIPFNLTKSELTTEYHIKIASVLSKDMPWAKKGHIVAWDQFKIILDSHIEMKDIISEIPAIKIMESTKSIKIIGKDFEIIIGKISGAIESFVFNNIELVSSPLIPNFWRAPTDNDIGEVDLDEFKDNPQIDYNWKSASKNRKVVKISTEDLNPNTICIKVQFDIINSEKHLETIYTVYGSGDIFIENLFTPNKNLIRFGMQMSIPGEFNMMNWYGRGPHESMMDRKTGAAVGTYSGLVTELIHPYIRPQEN
;
A
#
# COMPACT_ATOMS: atom_id res chain seq x y z
N THR A 1 -17.24 -21.50 1.49
CA THR A 1 -16.10 -21.37 2.40
C THR A 1 -16.61 -20.66 3.63
N ASP A 2 -16.30 -21.16 4.82
CA ASP A 2 -16.64 -20.52 6.09
C ASP A 2 -15.33 -20.44 6.88
N LEU A 3 -14.64 -19.32 6.67
CA LEU A 3 -13.26 -19.17 7.10
C LEU A 3 -13.12 -18.98 8.60
N THR A 4 -14.13 -18.45 9.30
CA THR A 4 -14.08 -18.27 10.76
C THR A 4 -14.10 -19.60 11.48
N ASN A 5 -14.78 -20.60 10.91
CA ASN A 5 -14.80 -21.99 11.39
C ASN A 5 -13.74 -22.89 10.70
N GLY A 6 -12.78 -22.31 9.98
CA GLY A 6 -11.71 -23.03 9.29
C GLY A 6 -12.17 -23.89 8.11
N LYS A 7 -13.42 -23.77 7.65
CA LYS A 7 -13.99 -24.60 6.59
C LYS A 7 -13.63 -24.07 5.20
N VAL A 8 -12.86 -24.84 4.46
CA VAL A 8 -12.45 -24.54 3.07
C VAL A 8 -12.82 -25.66 2.11
N ARG A 9 -12.90 -25.34 0.81
CA ARG A 9 -13.13 -26.33 -0.24
C ARG A 9 -11.88 -26.44 -1.11
N LEU A 10 -11.28 -27.63 -1.13
CA LEU A 10 -10.18 -27.93 -2.03
C LEU A 10 -10.72 -28.60 -3.29
N GLN A 11 -10.23 -28.19 -4.45
CA GLN A 11 -10.57 -28.78 -5.74
C GLN A 11 -9.30 -29.26 -6.41
N ASN A 12 -9.26 -30.54 -6.79
CA ASN A 12 -8.19 -31.08 -7.61
C ASN A 12 -8.46 -30.76 -9.08
N LYS A 13 -7.64 -29.88 -9.66
CA LYS A 13 -7.72 -29.52 -11.08
C LYS A 13 -6.81 -30.36 -11.99
N TYR A 14 -6.03 -31.30 -11.43
CA TYR A 14 -5.29 -32.26 -12.24
C TYR A 14 -6.24 -33.26 -12.90
N GLN A 15 -5.82 -33.79 -14.05
CA GLN A 15 -6.56 -34.81 -14.82
C GLN A 15 -6.18 -36.25 -14.43
N PHE A 16 -4.97 -36.46 -13.89
CA PHE A 16 -4.43 -37.80 -13.63
C PHE A 16 -3.69 -37.94 -12.29
N ILE A 17 -3.53 -36.85 -11.54
CA ILE A 17 -2.75 -36.81 -10.30
C ILE A 17 -3.71 -36.65 -9.13
N ASN A 18 -3.62 -37.54 -8.15
CA ASN A 18 -4.33 -37.41 -6.88
C ASN A 18 -3.61 -36.38 -5.98
N LEU A 19 -4.34 -35.69 -5.10
CA LEU A 19 -3.71 -34.72 -4.19
C LEU A 19 -2.84 -35.34 -3.08
N GLU A 20 -2.85 -36.67 -2.88
CA GLU A 20 -1.93 -37.37 -1.98
C GLU A 20 -0.44 -37.17 -2.33
N TYR A 21 -0.15 -36.74 -3.57
CA TYR A 21 1.20 -36.41 -4.01
C TYR A 21 1.75 -35.12 -3.37
N PHE A 22 0.89 -34.34 -2.73
CA PHE A 22 1.23 -33.04 -2.16
C PHE A 22 0.97 -33.00 -0.65
N ASP A 23 1.83 -32.25 0.04
CA ASP A 23 1.56 -31.83 1.40
C ASP A 23 0.78 -30.52 1.36
N ILE A 24 -0.40 -30.48 1.98
CA ILE A 24 -1.19 -29.26 2.10
C ILE A 24 -0.86 -28.59 3.43
N LEU A 25 -0.08 -27.51 3.36
CA LEU A 25 0.34 -26.69 4.48
C LEU A 25 -0.60 -25.50 4.66
N TRP A 26 -0.76 -25.05 5.89
CA TRP A 26 -1.52 -23.84 6.21
C TRP A 26 -0.76 -22.97 7.21
N GLU A 27 -0.99 -21.67 7.13
CA GLU A 27 -0.36 -20.66 7.99
C GLU A 27 -1.37 -19.56 8.32
N LEU A 28 -1.62 -19.35 9.62
CA LEU A 28 -2.40 -18.25 10.14
C LEU A 28 -1.48 -17.12 10.59
N THR A 29 -1.73 -15.91 10.09
CA THR A 29 -0.98 -14.71 10.43
C THR A 29 -1.88 -13.66 11.07
N ALA A 30 -1.30 -12.84 11.95
CA ALA A 30 -1.89 -11.66 12.58
C ALA A 30 -1.00 -10.46 12.26
N ASN A 31 -1.52 -9.45 11.53
CA ASN A 31 -0.72 -8.33 11.01
C ASN A 31 0.56 -8.79 10.28
N GLY A 32 0.46 -9.93 9.56
CA GLY A 32 1.56 -10.52 8.80
C GLY A 32 2.60 -11.27 9.64
N ILE A 33 2.41 -11.38 10.96
CA ILE A 33 3.23 -12.23 11.84
C ILE A 33 2.56 -13.59 11.95
N LYS A 34 3.30 -14.67 11.67
CA LYS A 34 2.80 -16.04 11.81
C LYS A 34 2.50 -16.37 13.27
N ILE A 35 1.27 -16.80 13.55
CA ILE A 35 0.81 -17.16 14.90
C ILE A 35 0.51 -18.65 15.06
N GLN A 36 0.10 -19.32 13.98
CA GLN A 36 -0.14 -20.77 13.94
C GLN A 36 0.18 -21.29 12.54
N ASP A 37 0.61 -22.53 12.44
CA ASP A 37 0.78 -23.23 11.17
C ASP A 37 0.62 -24.74 11.37
N GLY A 38 0.49 -25.45 10.25
CA GLY A 38 0.43 -26.89 10.28
C GLY A 38 0.27 -27.50 8.90
N LYS A 39 0.04 -28.81 8.90
CA LYS A 39 -0.24 -29.62 7.72
C LYS A 39 -1.63 -30.23 7.89
N LEU A 40 -2.45 -30.23 6.84
CA LEU A 40 -3.71 -30.97 6.84
C LEU A 40 -3.41 -32.48 6.74
N GLU A 41 -4.09 -33.26 7.55
CA GLU A 41 -4.01 -34.73 7.51
C GLU A 41 -4.57 -35.28 6.19
N GLU A 42 -4.11 -36.47 5.82
CA GLU A 42 -4.27 -37.15 4.51
C GLU A 42 -5.45 -36.68 3.65
N ILE A 43 -5.12 -35.90 2.62
CA ILE A 43 -6.09 -35.38 1.65
C ILE A 43 -6.08 -36.25 0.41
N LYS A 44 -6.96 -37.26 0.39
CA LYS A 44 -7.28 -38.02 -0.82
C LYS A 44 -8.40 -37.31 -1.58
N ILE A 45 -8.05 -36.67 -2.69
CA ILE A 45 -8.99 -36.02 -3.62
C ILE A 45 -8.58 -36.45 -5.02
N GLU A 46 -9.42 -37.26 -5.67
CA GLU A 46 -9.13 -37.80 -7.01
C GLU A 46 -9.13 -36.68 -8.07
N PRO A 47 -8.55 -36.92 -9.26
CA PRO A 47 -8.58 -35.97 -10.36
C PRO A 47 -9.98 -35.41 -10.66
N GLY A 48 -10.11 -34.09 -10.73
CA GLY A 48 -11.37 -33.38 -10.99
C GLY A 48 -12.31 -33.25 -9.78
N GLU A 49 -12.06 -33.95 -8.67
CA GLU A 49 -12.92 -33.92 -7.49
C GLU A 49 -12.71 -32.67 -6.62
N GLN A 50 -13.66 -32.44 -5.73
CA GLN A 50 -13.58 -31.41 -4.69
C GLN A 50 -14.03 -31.97 -3.34
N LYS A 51 -13.42 -31.48 -2.26
CA LYS A 51 -13.74 -31.90 -0.89
C LYS A 51 -13.73 -30.69 0.04
N GLU A 52 -14.66 -30.67 0.98
CA GLU A 52 -14.62 -29.74 2.11
C GLU A 52 -13.67 -30.27 3.18
N VAL A 53 -12.79 -29.40 3.66
CA VAL A 53 -11.82 -29.71 4.71
C VAL A 53 -11.83 -28.59 5.76
N TYR A 54 -11.39 -28.94 6.96
CA TYR A 54 -11.34 -28.02 8.10
C TYR A 54 -9.90 -27.77 8.49
N ILE A 55 -9.50 -26.51 8.53
CA ILE A 55 -8.18 -26.08 8.96
C ILE A 55 -8.20 -25.97 10.48
N PRO A 56 -7.35 -26.71 11.20
CA PRO A 56 -7.40 -26.81 12.66
C PRO A 56 -6.68 -25.65 13.36
N PHE A 57 -6.98 -24.41 12.98
CA PHE A 57 -6.49 -23.24 13.71
C PHE A 57 -7.48 -22.86 14.83
N ASN A 58 -6.98 -22.18 15.86
CA ASN A 58 -7.79 -21.63 16.94
C ASN A 58 -7.71 -20.11 16.95
N LEU A 59 -8.83 -19.42 16.79
CA LEU A 59 -8.91 -17.96 16.94
C LEU A 59 -9.79 -17.63 18.14
N THR A 60 -9.16 -17.34 19.28
CA THR A 60 -9.89 -17.19 20.56
C THR A 60 -10.42 -15.78 20.82
N LYS A 61 -9.81 -14.74 20.25
CA LYS A 61 -10.28 -13.33 20.31
C LYS A 61 -9.78 -12.54 19.11
N SER A 62 -10.61 -11.64 18.60
CA SER A 62 -10.20 -10.60 17.66
C SER A 62 -9.62 -9.43 18.44
N GLU A 63 -8.39 -9.04 18.15
CA GLU A 63 -7.86 -7.73 18.57
C GLU A 63 -8.30 -6.66 17.55
N LEU A 64 -8.75 -5.51 18.02
CA LEU A 64 -9.42 -4.46 17.21
C LEU A 64 -8.60 -3.98 16.01
N THR A 65 -7.27 -4.02 16.12
CA THR A 65 -6.32 -3.52 15.11
C THR A 65 -5.59 -4.66 14.40
N THR A 66 -6.13 -5.89 14.45
CA THR A 66 -5.44 -7.07 13.95
C THR A 66 -6.12 -7.62 12.72
N GLU A 67 -5.39 -7.63 11.61
CA GLU A 67 -5.80 -8.26 10.37
C GLU A 67 -5.28 -9.71 10.31
N TYR A 68 -6.21 -10.66 10.30
CA TYR A 68 -5.89 -12.08 10.24
C TYR A 68 -5.97 -12.61 8.80
N HIS A 69 -4.96 -13.38 8.40
CA HIS A 69 -4.96 -14.09 7.12
C HIS A 69 -4.62 -15.56 7.30
N ILE A 70 -5.36 -16.43 6.62
CA ILE A 70 -5.02 -17.85 6.46
C ILE A 70 -4.49 -18.08 5.06
N LYS A 71 -3.25 -18.55 4.96
CA LYS A 71 -2.62 -19.00 3.71
C LYS A 71 -2.64 -20.52 3.67
N ILE A 72 -2.98 -21.08 2.52
CA ILE A 72 -2.97 -22.53 2.28
C ILE A 72 -2.08 -22.76 1.07
N ALA A 73 -1.11 -23.66 1.19
CA ALA A 73 -0.15 -23.98 0.15
C ALA A 73 -0.08 -25.50 -0.08
N SER A 74 -0.10 -25.89 -1.35
CA SER A 74 0.20 -27.25 -1.79
C SER A 74 1.67 -27.33 -2.16
N VAL A 75 2.41 -28.24 -1.52
CA VAL A 75 3.85 -28.42 -1.76
C VAL A 75 4.18 -29.85 -2.13
N LEU A 76 5.23 -30.06 -2.93
CA LEU A 76 5.69 -31.41 -3.27
C LEU A 76 6.08 -32.20 -2.01
N SER A 77 5.49 -33.39 -1.82
CA SER A 77 5.81 -34.26 -0.67
C SER A 77 7.15 -35.00 -0.82
N LYS A 78 7.69 -35.07 -2.04
CA LYS A 78 8.97 -35.71 -2.39
C LYS A 78 9.64 -34.99 -3.57
N ASP A 79 10.92 -35.27 -3.80
CA ASP A 79 11.67 -34.76 -4.94
C ASP A 79 11.06 -35.22 -6.28
N MET A 80 11.08 -34.33 -7.27
CA MET A 80 10.72 -34.58 -8.66
C MET A 80 11.90 -34.21 -9.57
N PRO A 81 11.94 -34.71 -10.82
CA PRO A 81 13.01 -34.36 -11.76
C PRO A 81 13.16 -32.84 -12.02
N TRP A 82 12.10 -32.06 -11.83
CA TRP A 82 12.04 -30.62 -12.12
C TRP A 82 12.07 -29.71 -10.88
N ALA A 83 11.84 -30.25 -9.68
CA ALA A 83 11.86 -29.49 -8.43
C ALA A 83 12.06 -30.38 -7.21
N LYS A 84 12.56 -29.78 -6.13
CA LYS A 84 12.77 -30.45 -4.84
C LYS A 84 11.49 -30.59 -4.03
N LYS A 85 11.47 -31.56 -3.10
CA LYS A 85 10.47 -31.65 -2.03
C LYS A 85 10.31 -30.27 -1.37
N GLY A 86 9.07 -29.89 -1.08
CA GLY A 86 8.72 -28.59 -0.48
C GLY A 86 8.49 -27.47 -1.50
N HIS A 87 8.71 -27.68 -2.79
CA HIS A 87 8.34 -26.70 -3.82
C HIS A 87 6.83 -26.44 -3.81
N ILE A 88 6.43 -25.17 -3.73
CA ILE A 88 5.03 -24.72 -3.73
C ILE A 88 4.50 -24.76 -5.16
N VAL A 89 3.50 -25.62 -5.40
CA VAL A 89 2.85 -25.75 -6.73
C VAL A 89 1.60 -24.89 -6.86
N ALA A 90 0.94 -24.62 -5.74
CA ALA A 90 -0.25 -23.78 -5.68
C ALA A 90 -0.39 -23.21 -4.27
N TRP A 91 -0.94 -22.01 -4.16
CA TRP A 91 -1.34 -21.45 -2.87
C TRP A 91 -2.51 -20.48 -3.08
N ASP A 92 -3.22 -20.23 -1.99
CA ASP A 92 -4.21 -19.15 -1.90
C ASP A 92 -4.17 -18.55 -0.49
N GLN A 93 -4.66 -17.33 -0.33
CA GLN A 93 -4.70 -16.63 0.95
C GLN A 93 -6.01 -15.88 1.12
N PHE A 94 -6.60 -16.04 2.30
CA PHE A 94 -7.88 -15.45 2.63
C PHE A 94 -7.76 -14.59 3.88
N LYS A 95 -8.36 -13.39 3.82
CA LYS A 95 -8.57 -12.55 5.00
C LYS A 95 -9.70 -13.15 5.83
N ILE A 96 -9.47 -13.31 7.13
CA ILE A 96 -10.51 -13.72 8.09
C ILE A 96 -11.15 -12.45 8.65
N ILE A 97 -12.46 -12.31 8.46
CA ILE A 97 -13.23 -11.19 9.00
C ILE A 97 -13.88 -11.67 10.30
N LEU A 98 -13.49 -11.07 11.41
CA LEU A 98 -14.09 -11.29 12.71
C LEU A 98 -14.94 -10.08 13.07
N ASP A 99 -16.10 -10.31 13.68
CA ASP A 99 -16.90 -9.23 14.26
C ASP A 99 -16.09 -8.55 15.35
N SER A 100 -15.86 -7.24 15.21
CA SER A 100 -15.21 -6.42 16.21
C SER A 100 -16.21 -5.39 16.72
N HIS A 101 -16.41 -5.37 18.04
CA HIS A 101 -17.09 -4.26 18.69
C HIS A 101 -16.04 -3.17 18.94
N ILE A 102 -16.15 -2.06 18.21
CA ILE A 102 -15.28 -0.91 18.37
C ILE A 102 -15.62 -0.22 19.69
N GLU A 103 -14.70 -0.28 20.66
CA GLU A 103 -14.60 0.76 21.68
C GLU A 103 -13.48 1.70 21.25
N MET A 104 -13.84 2.84 20.67
CA MET A 104 -12.87 3.93 20.45
C MET A 104 -12.42 4.41 21.81
N LYS A 105 -11.17 4.13 22.15
CA LYS A 105 -10.53 4.76 23.30
C LYS A 105 -10.02 6.12 22.84
N ASP A 106 -10.58 7.20 23.36
CA ASP A 106 -10.13 8.56 23.08
C ASP A 106 -8.71 8.75 23.64
N ILE A 107 -7.68 8.56 22.81
CA ILE A 107 -6.26 8.81 23.16
C ILE A 107 -5.92 10.32 23.08
N ILE A 108 -6.93 11.19 22.85
CA ILE A 108 -6.73 12.62 22.64
C ILE A 108 -6.09 13.32 23.86
N SER A 109 -6.26 12.77 25.07
CA SER A 109 -5.77 13.39 26.32
C SER A 109 -4.25 13.34 26.52
N GLU A 110 -3.49 12.59 25.72
CA GLU A 110 -2.04 12.41 25.90
C GLU A 110 -1.19 13.11 24.83
N ILE A 111 -1.81 13.77 23.85
CA ILE A 111 -1.09 14.41 22.75
C ILE A 111 -0.44 15.73 23.24
N PRO A 112 0.89 15.94 23.07
CA PRO A 112 1.55 17.18 23.46
C PRO A 112 1.03 18.42 22.71
N ALA A 113 1.26 19.61 23.27
CA ALA A 113 0.96 20.86 22.57
C ALA A 113 1.96 21.14 21.43
N ILE A 114 1.52 21.91 20.44
CA ILE A 114 2.35 22.38 19.31
C ILE A 114 2.46 23.91 19.32
N LYS A 115 3.56 24.42 18.78
CA LYS A 115 3.76 25.84 18.53
C LYS A 115 3.76 26.12 17.04
N ILE A 116 2.97 27.10 16.61
CA ILE A 116 2.86 27.50 15.21
C ILE A 116 3.53 28.86 15.02
N MET A 117 4.33 28.98 13.96
CA MET A 117 4.99 30.20 13.52
C MET A 117 4.69 30.42 12.05
N GLU A 118 3.85 31.42 11.75
CA GLU A 118 3.45 31.73 10.38
C GLU A 118 4.22 32.95 9.86
N SER A 119 4.69 32.85 8.62
CA SER A 119 5.32 33.94 7.88
C SER A 119 4.60 34.19 6.56
N THR A 120 5.09 35.15 5.76
CA THR A 120 4.60 35.36 4.40
C THR A 120 4.97 34.22 3.45
N LYS A 121 6.00 33.43 3.79
CA LYS A 121 6.53 32.36 2.93
C LYS A 121 6.10 30.95 3.34
N SER A 122 5.88 30.72 4.63
CA SER A 122 5.68 29.38 5.18
C SER A 122 4.87 29.38 6.48
N ILE A 123 4.36 28.20 6.83
CA ILE A 123 3.79 27.85 8.13
C ILE A 123 4.74 26.83 8.77
N LYS A 124 5.29 27.15 9.93
CA LYS A 124 6.20 26.29 10.69
C LYS A 124 5.50 25.77 11.93
N ILE A 125 5.52 24.46 12.13
CA ILE A 125 4.86 23.74 13.22
C ILE A 125 5.96 23.06 14.04
N ILE A 126 6.01 23.34 15.33
CA ILE A 126 7.06 22.87 16.23
C ILE A 126 6.39 22.04 17.32
N GLY A 127 6.71 20.76 17.37
CA GLY A 127 6.35 19.87 18.47
C GLY A 127 7.51 19.70 19.45
N LYS A 128 7.41 18.69 20.31
CA LYS A 128 8.45 18.37 21.29
C LYS A 128 9.77 17.96 20.63
N ASP A 129 9.67 17.00 19.71
CA ASP A 129 10.82 16.31 19.10
C ASP A 129 10.83 16.48 17.56
N PHE A 130 9.97 17.36 17.02
CA PHE A 130 9.82 17.57 15.59
C PHE A 130 9.56 19.01 15.16
N GLU A 131 9.89 19.29 13.91
CA GLU A 131 9.58 20.53 13.21
C GLU A 131 9.12 20.23 11.78
N ILE A 132 8.01 20.84 11.36
CA ILE A 132 7.45 20.71 10.01
C ILE A 132 7.35 22.11 9.39
N ILE A 133 7.74 22.25 8.13
CA ILE A 133 7.58 23.48 7.35
C ILE A 133 6.69 23.21 6.15
N ILE A 134 5.58 23.95 6.05
CA ILE A 134 4.72 23.97 4.87
C ILE A 134 4.94 25.29 4.11
N GLY A 135 5.33 25.20 2.85
CA GLY A 135 5.53 26.38 1.99
C GLY A 135 4.20 26.93 1.48
N LYS A 136 3.99 28.25 1.58
CA LYS A 136 2.77 28.89 1.08
C LYS A 136 2.72 28.99 -0.45
N ILE A 137 3.89 28.98 -1.11
CA ILE A 137 3.98 28.98 -2.58
C ILE A 137 3.77 27.58 -3.13
N SER A 138 4.41 26.57 -2.52
CA SER A 138 4.35 25.18 -2.97
C SER A 138 3.10 24.44 -2.50
N GLY A 139 2.49 24.88 -1.39
CA GLY A 139 1.38 24.23 -0.71
C GLY A 139 1.74 22.88 -0.09
N ALA A 140 3.03 22.59 0.04
CA ALA A 140 3.57 21.27 0.32
C ALA A 140 4.40 21.27 1.61
N ILE A 141 4.56 20.10 2.21
CA ILE A 141 5.57 19.88 3.26
C ILE A 141 6.94 19.99 2.59
N GLU A 142 7.72 21.02 2.93
CA GLU A 142 9.04 21.32 2.37
C GLU A 142 10.18 20.79 3.24
N SER A 143 9.93 20.61 4.54
CA SER A 143 10.86 20.04 5.51
C SER A 143 10.08 19.35 6.62
N PHE A 144 10.61 18.22 7.09
CA PHE A 144 10.14 17.53 8.29
C PHE A 144 11.36 16.99 9.04
N VAL A 145 11.75 17.70 10.10
CA VAL A 145 12.80 17.28 11.01
C VAL A 145 12.19 16.52 12.19
N PHE A 146 12.69 15.33 12.48
CA PHE A 146 12.33 14.54 13.66
C PHE A 146 13.61 14.09 14.37
N ASN A 147 13.74 14.33 15.67
CA ASN A 147 14.95 14.04 16.45
C ASN A 147 16.25 14.56 15.79
N ASN A 148 16.20 15.78 15.25
CA ASN A 148 17.30 16.44 14.52
C ASN A 148 17.70 15.75 13.19
N ILE A 149 16.88 14.85 12.67
CA ILE A 149 17.09 14.19 11.37
C ILE A 149 16.05 14.77 10.39
N GLU A 150 16.51 15.34 9.28
CA GLU A 150 15.64 15.76 8.18
C GLU A 150 15.12 14.53 7.43
N LEU A 151 13.81 14.44 7.25
CA LEU A 151 13.15 13.31 6.58
C LEU A 151 12.79 13.63 5.13
N VAL A 152 12.81 14.91 4.71
CA VAL A 152 12.37 15.38 3.40
C VAL A 152 13.55 15.98 2.62
N SER A 153 13.82 15.43 1.44
CA SER A 153 14.80 15.97 0.47
C SER A 153 14.14 16.74 -0.68
N SER A 154 12.88 16.46 -0.99
CA SER A 154 12.07 17.28 -1.89
C SER A 154 10.61 17.30 -1.42
N PRO A 155 9.87 18.41 -1.63
CA PRO A 155 8.56 18.58 -1.01
C PRO A 155 7.56 17.46 -1.34
N LEU A 156 6.66 17.15 -0.40
CA LEU A 156 5.56 16.21 -0.58
C LEU A 156 4.43 16.85 -1.40
N ILE A 157 4.28 16.42 -2.65
CA ILE A 157 3.37 17.04 -3.62
C ILE A 157 2.40 16.00 -4.22
N PRO A 158 1.22 16.42 -4.70
CA PRO A 158 0.34 15.56 -5.49
C PRO A 158 1.04 15.05 -6.76
N ASN A 159 0.91 13.76 -7.06
CA ASN A 159 1.43 13.11 -8.26
C ASN A 159 0.29 12.51 -9.10
N PHE A 160 0.25 12.90 -10.37
CA PHE A 160 -0.76 12.47 -11.34
C PHE A 160 -0.19 11.56 -12.44
N TRP A 161 1.10 11.23 -12.37
CA TRP A 161 1.81 10.59 -13.46
C TRP A 161 2.60 9.36 -13.04
N ARG A 162 2.72 8.42 -13.98
CA ARG A 162 3.64 7.29 -13.93
C ARG A 162 4.31 7.13 -15.30
N ALA A 163 5.50 6.53 -15.35
CA ALA A 163 6.10 6.21 -16.64
C ALA A 163 5.17 5.23 -17.40
N PRO A 164 4.79 5.51 -18.66
CA PRO A 164 3.99 4.56 -19.44
C PRO A 164 4.70 3.21 -19.57
N THR A 165 3.92 2.13 -19.48
CA THR A 165 4.37 0.75 -19.75
C THR A 165 4.27 0.45 -21.24
N ASP A 166 4.85 -0.67 -21.66
CA ASP A 166 4.65 -1.24 -23.00
C ASP A 166 3.17 -1.39 -23.36
N ASN A 167 2.31 -1.81 -22.42
CA ASN A 167 0.86 -1.91 -22.64
C ASN A 167 0.19 -0.56 -22.84
N ASP A 168 0.64 0.49 -22.13
CA ASP A 168 0.10 1.83 -22.28
C ASP A 168 0.52 2.46 -23.62
N ILE A 169 1.76 2.18 -24.05
CA ILE A 169 2.32 2.67 -25.31
C ILE A 169 1.69 1.94 -26.51
N GLY A 170 1.43 0.63 -26.38
CA GLY A 170 0.85 -0.19 -27.45
C GLY A 170 1.79 -0.33 -28.65
N GLU A 171 1.25 -0.35 -29.87
CA GLU A 171 2.01 -0.51 -31.14
C GLU A 171 2.81 0.74 -31.57
N VAL A 172 2.96 1.75 -30.69
CA VAL A 172 3.36 3.12 -31.05
C VAL A 172 4.87 3.36 -30.89
N ASP A 173 5.67 2.64 -31.67
CA ASP A 173 7.06 3.03 -31.99
C ASP A 173 7.20 3.40 -33.49
N LEU A 174 6.09 3.83 -34.11
CA LEU A 174 6.08 4.49 -35.41
C LEU A 174 5.72 5.96 -35.19
N ASP A 175 6.64 6.86 -35.56
CA ASP A 175 6.68 8.31 -35.30
C ASP A 175 5.40 9.13 -35.61
N GLU A 176 4.38 8.52 -36.22
CA GLU A 176 3.15 9.17 -36.69
C GLU A 176 1.98 9.15 -35.69
N PHE A 177 2.05 8.40 -34.59
CA PHE A 177 0.95 8.26 -33.62
C PHE A 177 1.20 8.94 -32.27
N LYS A 178 1.73 10.17 -32.28
CA LYS A 178 1.88 11.02 -31.06
C LYS A 178 0.57 11.27 -30.30
N ASP A 179 -0.56 11.00 -30.93
CA ASP A 179 -1.90 11.09 -30.35
C ASP A 179 -2.41 9.72 -29.90
N ASN A 180 -1.67 9.01 -29.02
CA ASN A 180 -2.26 7.85 -28.34
C ASN A 180 -3.42 8.34 -27.46
N PRO A 181 -4.69 8.07 -27.82
CA PRO A 181 -5.84 8.65 -27.13
C PRO A 181 -6.04 8.09 -25.72
N GLN A 182 -5.29 7.06 -25.32
CA GLN A 182 -5.46 6.39 -24.04
C GLN A 182 -4.75 7.10 -22.88
N ILE A 183 -3.70 7.88 -23.13
CA ILE A 183 -2.96 8.62 -22.10
C ILE A 183 -3.03 10.12 -22.34
N ASP A 184 -3.62 10.85 -21.39
CA ASP A 184 -3.54 12.30 -21.39
C ASP A 184 -2.21 12.77 -20.78
N TYR A 185 -1.25 13.12 -21.64
CA TYR A 185 0.08 13.60 -21.24
C TYR A 185 0.07 14.93 -20.48
N ASN A 186 -1.04 15.66 -20.43
CA ASN A 186 -1.15 16.85 -19.58
C ASN A 186 -0.94 16.50 -18.09
N TRP A 187 -1.31 15.28 -17.67
CA TRP A 187 -1.08 14.78 -16.32
C TRP A 187 0.40 14.75 -15.92
N LYS A 188 1.32 14.55 -16.89
CA LYS A 188 2.78 14.55 -16.64
C LYS A 188 3.27 15.88 -16.09
N SER A 189 2.64 16.98 -16.50
CA SER A 189 3.02 18.34 -16.08
C SER A 189 2.15 18.88 -14.95
N ALA A 190 1.02 18.22 -14.63
CA ALA A 190 0.03 18.68 -13.66
C ALA A 190 0.63 18.97 -12.27
N SER A 191 1.46 18.07 -11.74
CA SER A 191 2.13 18.24 -10.44
C SER A 191 3.06 19.44 -10.41
N LYS A 192 3.81 19.68 -11.50
CA LYS A 192 4.78 20.77 -11.60
C LYS A 192 4.10 22.12 -11.81
N ASN A 193 3.02 22.15 -12.60
CA ASN A 193 2.32 23.36 -12.99
C ASN A 193 1.22 23.76 -11.99
N ARG A 194 0.99 22.98 -10.93
CA ARG A 194 0.04 23.30 -9.86
C ARG A 194 0.29 24.70 -9.30
N LYS A 195 -0.79 25.39 -8.96
CA LYS A 195 -0.72 26.70 -8.31
C LYS A 195 -1.55 26.70 -7.04
N VAL A 196 -0.98 27.17 -5.94
CA VAL A 196 -1.76 27.43 -4.72
C VAL A 196 -2.69 28.60 -5.00
N VAL A 197 -3.99 28.35 -4.90
CA VAL A 197 -5.05 29.37 -4.99
C VAL A 197 -5.33 29.95 -3.62
N LYS A 198 -5.38 29.09 -2.61
CA LYS A 198 -5.67 29.46 -1.23
C LYS A 198 -4.95 28.53 -0.27
N ILE A 199 -4.48 29.09 0.82
CA ILE A 199 -4.02 28.35 1.99
C ILE A 199 -4.65 28.98 3.23
N SER A 200 -5.19 28.15 4.12
CA SER A 200 -5.78 28.59 5.38
C SER A 200 -5.41 27.65 6.51
N THR A 201 -5.22 28.21 7.69
CA THR A 201 -4.92 27.51 8.94
C THR A 201 -6.13 27.57 9.87
N GLU A 202 -6.35 26.51 10.63
CA GLU A 202 -7.41 26.41 11.64
C GLU A 202 -6.84 25.68 12.86
N ASP A 203 -6.70 26.41 13.97
CA ASP A 203 -6.27 25.85 15.25
C ASP A 203 -7.44 25.10 15.87
N LEU A 204 -7.42 23.77 15.81
CA LEU A 204 -8.51 22.94 16.36
C LEU A 204 -8.45 22.90 17.89
N ASN A 205 -7.24 22.76 18.43
CA ASN A 205 -6.92 22.78 19.85
C ASN A 205 -5.40 23.03 20.04
N PRO A 206 -4.89 23.22 21.27
CA PRO A 206 -3.45 23.48 21.49
C PRO A 206 -2.49 22.42 20.96
N ASN A 207 -2.99 21.22 20.64
CA ASN A 207 -2.21 20.04 20.27
C ASN A 207 -2.39 19.67 18.79
N THR A 208 -3.27 20.39 18.05
CA THR A 208 -3.66 20.02 16.68
C THR A 208 -3.93 21.25 15.82
N ILE A 209 -3.28 21.30 14.66
CA ILE A 209 -3.54 22.31 13.62
C ILE A 209 -4.05 21.64 12.34
N CYS A 210 -5.04 22.25 11.72
CA CYS A 210 -5.50 21.89 10.38
C CYS A 210 -5.06 22.95 9.36
N ILE A 211 -4.48 22.52 8.24
CA ILE A 211 -4.00 23.37 7.17
C ILE A 211 -4.63 22.91 5.86
N LYS A 212 -5.50 23.75 5.28
CA LYS A 212 -6.22 23.47 4.05
C LYS A 212 -5.57 24.23 2.91
N VAL A 213 -5.18 23.51 1.86
CA VAL A 213 -4.54 24.06 0.66
C VAL A 213 -5.38 23.74 -0.55
N GLN A 214 -5.75 24.76 -1.32
CA GLN A 214 -6.48 24.63 -2.57
C GLN A 214 -5.54 24.88 -3.74
N PHE A 215 -5.48 23.94 -4.66
CA PHE A 215 -4.66 24.02 -5.86
C PHE A 215 -5.51 24.15 -7.12
N ASP A 216 -5.07 25.03 -8.02
CA ASP A 216 -5.45 24.99 -9.41
C ASP A 216 -4.60 23.94 -10.14
N ILE A 217 -5.28 22.95 -10.73
CA ILE A 217 -4.71 21.79 -11.39
C ILE A 217 -5.42 21.61 -12.73
N ILE A 218 -4.65 21.34 -13.78
CA ILE A 218 -5.20 21.02 -15.10
C ILE A 218 -6.13 19.80 -15.02
N ASN A 219 -7.13 19.72 -15.91
CA ASN A 219 -8.07 18.61 -15.97
C ASN A 219 -8.86 18.35 -14.67
N SER A 220 -9.14 19.41 -13.90
CA SER A 220 -9.96 19.33 -12.69
C SER A 220 -11.27 20.11 -12.82
N GLU A 221 -12.34 19.56 -12.27
CA GLU A 221 -13.65 20.23 -12.19
C GLU A 221 -13.72 21.28 -11.07
N LYS A 222 -12.91 21.09 -10.02
CA LYS A 222 -12.83 21.93 -8.82
C LYS A 222 -11.36 22.10 -8.44
N HIS A 223 -11.04 23.01 -7.52
CA HIS A 223 -9.70 23.01 -6.94
C HIS A 223 -9.43 21.67 -6.23
N LEU A 224 -8.23 21.12 -6.43
CA LEU A 224 -7.74 20.05 -5.56
C LEU A 224 -7.60 20.62 -4.16
N GLU A 225 -8.16 19.95 -3.16
CA GLU A 225 -7.98 20.32 -1.76
C GLU A 225 -7.07 19.29 -1.06
N THR A 226 -5.93 19.74 -0.58
CA THR A 226 -5.06 18.96 0.31
C THR A 226 -5.18 19.51 1.73
N ILE A 227 -5.55 18.65 2.66
CA ILE A 227 -5.74 18.98 4.07
C ILE A 227 -4.66 18.27 4.87
N TYR A 228 -3.84 19.03 5.60
CA TYR A 228 -2.87 18.52 6.55
C TYR A 228 -3.41 18.73 7.97
N THR A 229 -3.63 17.66 8.71
CA THR A 229 -3.95 17.70 10.14
C THR A 229 -2.73 17.21 10.90
N VAL A 230 -2.05 18.13 11.58
CA VAL A 230 -0.81 17.85 12.32
C VAL A 230 -1.10 17.79 13.80
N TYR A 231 -0.77 16.66 14.43
CA TYR A 231 -0.92 16.42 15.85
C TYR A 231 0.41 16.66 16.58
N GLY A 232 0.35 17.01 17.86
CA GLY A 232 1.55 17.19 18.69
C GLY A 232 2.31 15.91 19.02
N SER A 233 1.81 14.75 18.61
CA SER A 233 2.58 13.49 18.53
C SER A 233 3.63 13.52 17.41
N GLY A 234 3.43 14.36 16.39
CA GLY A 234 4.18 14.34 15.13
C GLY A 234 3.44 13.61 14.01
N ASP A 235 2.30 12.99 14.29
CA ASP A 235 1.46 12.39 13.27
C ASP A 235 0.87 13.47 12.34
N ILE A 236 0.87 13.17 11.04
CA ILE A 236 0.30 14.03 10.02
C ILE A 236 -0.74 13.23 9.25
N PHE A 237 -2.00 13.58 9.41
CA PHE A 237 -3.06 13.05 8.57
C PHE A 237 -3.22 13.92 7.32
N ILE A 238 -3.17 13.30 6.15
CA ILE A 238 -3.20 14.01 4.85
C ILE A 238 -4.38 13.51 4.05
N GLU A 239 -5.34 14.40 3.79
CA GLU A 239 -6.48 14.13 2.92
C GLU A 239 -6.32 14.87 1.60
N ASN A 240 -6.66 14.21 0.49
CA ASN A 240 -6.70 14.84 -0.82
C ASN A 240 -8.10 14.65 -1.43
N LEU A 241 -8.80 15.74 -1.68
CA LEU A 241 -10.10 15.76 -2.33
C LEU A 241 -9.93 16.28 -3.76
N PHE A 242 -10.12 15.39 -4.74
CA PHE A 242 -9.90 15.70 -6.15
C PHE A 242 -11.06 15.20 -7.01
N THR A 243 -11.53 16.06 -7.92
CA THR A 243 -12.55 15.71 -8.92
C THR A 243 -11.99 15.94 -10.32
N PRO A 244 -11.41 14.91 -10.96
CA PRO A 244 -10.87 15.04 -12.31
C PRO A 244 -11.99 15.07 -13.36
N ASN A 245 -11.80 15.83 -14.44
CA ASN A 245 -12.69 15.81 -15.63
C ASN A 245 -12.15 14.93 -16.78
N LYS A 246 -11.02 14.25 -16.56
CA LYS A 246 -10.38 13.29 -17.47
C LYS A 246 -9.99 12.04 -16.69
N ASN A 247 -9.86 10.91 -17.38
CA ASN A 247 -9.34 9.68 -16.77
C ASN A 247 -7.91 9.91 -16.25
N LEU A 248 -7.64 9.39 -15.04
CA LEU A 248 -6.34 9.48 -14.40
C LEU A 248 -5.49 8.26 -14.72
N ILE A 249 -4.19 8.49 -14.95
CA ILE A 249 -3.20 7.41 -15.05
C ILE A 249 -2.63 7.02 -13.67
N ARG A 250 -2.59 7.98 -12.74
CA ARG A 250 -2.21 7.82 -11.33
C ARG A 250 -2.80 8.97 -10.52
N PHE A 251 -3.05 8.72 -9.24
CA PHE A 251 -3.28 9.78 -8.26
C PHE A 251 -2.70 9.35 -6.92
N GLY A 252 -1.87 10.21 -6.34
CA GLY A 252 -1.21 9.97 -5.06
C GLY A 252 -0.34 11.16 -4.68
N MET A 253 0.60 10.94 -3.77
CA MET A 253 1.60 11.94 -3.37
C MET A 253 3.00 11.43 -3.69
N GLN A 254 3.95 12.33 -3.89
CA GLN A 254 5.35 12.02 -4.12
C GLN A 254 6.24 13.00 -3.36
N MET A 255 7.29 12.47 -2.74
CA MET A 255 8.39 13.21 -2.14
C MET A 255 9.69 12.46 -2.37
N SER A 256 10.81 13.11 -2.06
CA SER A 256 12.12 12.45 -1.94
C SER A 256 12.53 12.48 -0.48
N ILE A 257 13.17 11.42 -0.02
CA ILE A 257 13.77 11.31 1.32
C ILE A 257 15.29 11.19 1.19
N PRO A 258 16.07 11.43 2.26
CA PRO A 258 17.52 11.22 2.23
C PRO A 258 17.91 9.79 1.83
N GLY A 259 18.93 9.65 0.98
CA GLY A 259 19.34 8.35 0.43
C GLY A 259 19.93 7.37 1.45
N GLU A 260 20.22 7.81 2.67
CA GLU A 260 20.60 6.95 3.79
C GLU A 260 19.46 6.03 4.27
N PHE A 261 18.21 6.42 4.01
CA PHE A 261 17.03 5.57 4.24
C PHE A 261 16.83 4.61 3.07
N ASN A 262 17.63 3.54 3.05
CA ASN A 262 17.70 2.60 1.92
C ASN A 262 17.08 1.22 2.18
N MET A 263 16.46 1.02 3.34
CA MET A 263 15.74 -0.21 3.70
C MET A 263 14.24 0.09 3.82
N MET A 264 13.41 -0.64 3.09
CA MET A 264 11.96 -0.50 3.15
C MET A 264 11.37 -1.72 3.85
N ASN A 265 10.49 -1.47 4.82
CA ASN A 265 9.65 -2.50 5.44
C ASN A 265 8.19 -2.15 5.15
N TRP A 266 7.38 -3.13 4.78
CA TRP A 266 5.96 -2.89 4.54
C TRP A 266 5.10 -4.07 4.97
N TYR A 267 3.89 -3.73 5.44
CA TYR A 267 2.79 -4.68 5.58
C TYR A 267 1.84 -4.48 4.40
N GLY A 268 1.70 -5.49 3.54
CA GLY A 268 0.94 -5.36 2.30
C GLY A 268 1.23 -6.53 1.38
N ARG A 269 1.00 -6.37 0.07
CA ARG A 269 1.29 -7.43 -0.91
C ARG A 269 2.78 -7.50 -1.23
N GLY A 270 3.29 -8.71 -1.42
CA GLY A 270 4.69 -8.95 -1.78
C GLY A 270 5.03 -10.43 -1.96
N PRO A 271 6.34 -10.77 -2.05
CA PRO A 271 7.47 -9.84 -1.98
C PRO A 271 7.78 -9.11 -3.29
N HIS A 272 7.23 -9.58 -4.42
CA HIS A 272 7.47 -9.00 -5.75
C HIS A 272 6.46 -7.89 -6.09
N GLU A 273 6.77 -7.11 -7.13
CA GLU A 273 5.89 -6.05 -7.63
C GLU A 273 4.48 -6.60 -7.94
N SER A 274 3.45 -5.81 -7.63
CA SER A 274 2.07 -6.17 -7.96
C SER A 274 1.28 -4.94 -8.36
N MET A 275 0.34 -5.12 -9.30
CA MET A 275 -0.52 -4.06 -9.84
C MET A 275 -1.99 -4.37 -9.57
N MET A 276 -2.87 -3.38 -9.75
CA MET A 276 -4.30 -3.50 -9.41
C MET A 276 -4.98 -4.72 -10.06
N ASP A 277 -4.55 -5.06 -11.28
CA ASP A 277 -4.97 -6.16 -12.15
C ASP A 277 -4.02 -7.38 -12.12
N ARG A 278 -2.84 -7.28 -11.50
CA ARG A 278 -1.85 -8.36 -11.37
C ARG A 278 -1.30 -8.46 -9.94
N LYS A 279 -2.15 -8.91 -9.01
CA LYS A 279 -1.82 -9.00 -7.57
C LYS A 279 -2.14 -10.33 -6.89
N THR A 280 -2.77 -11.26 -7.59
CA THR A 280 -3.20 -12.55 -7.01
C THR A 280 -2.01 -13.46 -6.67
N GLY A 281 -0.87 -13.26 -7.33
CA GLY A 281 0.40 -13.93 -7.01
C GLY A 281 1.18 -13.33 -5.84
N ALA A 282 0.71 -12.23 -5.22
CA ALA A 282 1.41 -11.55 -4.13
C ALA A 282 0.58 -11.65 -2.84
N ALA A 283 1.07 -12.37 -1.83
CA ALA A 283 0.38 -12.55 -0.56
C ALA A 283 0.46 -11.27 0.29
N VAL A 284 -0.56 -11.02 1.11
CA VAL A 284 -0.49 -10.00 2.17
C VAL A 284 0.36 -10.53 3.31
N GLY A 285 1.37 -9.77 3.73
CA GLY A 285 2.32 -10.15 4.76
C GLY A 285 3.26 -9.00 5.12
N THR A 286 4.22 -9.28 6.00
CA THR A 286 5.33 -8.36 6.28
C THR A 286 6.51 -8.70 5.39
N TYR A 287 7.06 -7.68 4.74
CA TYR A 287 8.19 -7.82 3.83
C TYR A 287 9.21 -6.72 4.10
N SER A 288 10.45 -7.00 3.71
CA SER A 288 11.58 -6.10 3.88
C SER A 288 12.55 -6.27 2.72
N GLY A 289 13.21 -5.19 2.31
CA GLY A 289 14.22 -5.23 1.26
C GLY A 289 14.94 -3.91 1.09
N LEU A 290 16.13 -3.97 0.50
CA LEU A 290 16.84 -2.76 0.07
C LEU A 290 16.05 -2.08 -1.04
N VAL A 291 15.93 -0.76 -1.00
CA VAL A 291 15.20 0.03 -2.01
C VAL A 291 15.69 -0.28 -3.43
N THR A 292 16.99 -0.55 -3.60
CA THR A 292 17.59 -0.92 -4.88
C THR A 292 17.18 -2.30 -5.41
N GLU A 293 16.72 -3.20 -4.52
CA GLU A 293 16.25 -4.55 -4.87
C GLU A 293 14.75 -4.58 -5.17
N LEU A 294 14.02 -3.51 -4.85
CA LEU A 294 12.57 -3.39 -5.11
C LEU A 294 12.25 -2.95 -6.55
N ILE A 295 13.27 -2.57 -7.32
CA ILE A 295 13.13 -2.11 -8.70
C ILE A 295 13.28 -3.30 -9.65
N HIS A 296 12.29 -3.53 -10.51
CA HIS A 296 12.42 -4.52 -11.58
C HIS A 296 13.12 -3.93 -12.81
N PRO A 297 14.25 -4.51 -13.27
CA PRO A 297 15.04 -3.95 -14.37
C PRO A 297 14.46 -4.35 -15.74
N TYR A 298 13.28 -3.82 -16.08
CA TYR A 298 12.74 -3.94 -17.44
C TYR A 298 13.73 -3.37 -18.46
N ILE A 299 13.96 -4.08 -19.58
CA ILE A 299 14.92 -3.69 -20.63
C ILE A 299 14.62 -2.29 -21.15
N ARG A 300 13.33 -2.00 -21.41
CA ARG A 300 12.83 -0.65 -21.61
C ARG A 300 12.31 -0.11 -20.27
N PRO A 301 12.90 0.97 -19.72
CA PRO A 301 12.43 1.53 -18.47
C PRO A 301 10.96 1.96 -18.56
N GLN A 302 10.18 1.52 -17.57
CA GLN A 302 8.76 1.80 -17.42
C GLN A 302 8.41 1.85 -15.93
N GLU A 303 7.15 2.15 -15.59
CA GLU A 303 6.68 1.98 -14.22
C GLU A 303 6.92 0.54 -13.77
N ASN A 304 7.48 0.39 -12.56
CA ASN A 304 7.77 -0.86 -11.88
C ASN A 304 7.46 -0.71 -10.39
#